data_AF-A0A820MB04-F1
#
_entry.id   AF-A0A820MB04-F1
#
_cell.length_a   1.000
_cell.length_b   1.000
_cell.length_c   1.000
_cell.angle_alpha   90.00
_cell.angle_beta   90.00
_cell.angle_gamma   90.00
#
_symmetry.space_group_name_H-M   'P 1'
#
loop_
_entity.id
_entity.type
_entity.pdbx_description
1 polymer ?
#
loop_
_entity_poly.entity_id
_entity_poly.type
_entity_poly.pdbx_seq_one_letter_code
_entity_poly.pdbx_strand_id
1 'polypeptide(L)' 'PEKAIEVYDAALRQNNRDVTLMKKIGEAYIKTHAYNKAIKYYEAIVKAEPQSELRINLADLLSKLNQIEQAQKNSRAIT' A
#
# COMPACT_ATOMS: atom_id res chain seq x y z
N PRO A 1 -11.04 7.55 6.49
CA PRO A 1 -11.06 6.60 5.35
C PRO A 1 -11.45 7.28 4.03
N GLU A 2 -12.44 8.19 4.07
CA GLU A 2 -12.97 8.87 2.87
C GLU A 2 -11.97 9.81 2.18
N LYS A 3 -11.13 10.53 2.95
CA LYS A 3 -10.10 11.42 2.37
C LYS A 3 -9.10 10.70 1.46
N ALA A 4 -8.81 9.42 1.70
CA ALA A 4 -7.88 8.65 0.86
C ALA A 4 -8.48 8.34 -0.53
N ILE A 5 -9.80 8.21 -0.60
CA ILE A 5 -10.54 7.91 -1.84
C ILE A 5 -10.62 9.18 -2.71
N GLU A 6 -10.82 10.33 -2.08
CA GLU A 6 -10.89 11.62 -2.78
C GLU A 6 -9.55 12.01 -3.43
N VAL A 7 -8.45 11.81 -2.68
CA VAL A 7 -7.08 11.98 -3.21
C VAL A 7 -6.77 10.98 -4.33
N TYR A 8 -7.36 9.77 -4.27
CA TYR A 8 -7.25 8.75 -5.31
C TYR A 8 -7.97 9.13 -6.61
N ASP A 9 -9.20 9.64 -6.53
CA ASP A 9 -9.96 10.04 -7.73
C ASP A 9 -9.26 11.19 -8.45
N ALA A 10 -8.69 12.13 -7.69
CA ALA A 10 -7.85 13.20 -8.22
C ALA A 10 -6.58 12.66 -8.91
N ALA A 11 -5.90 11.68 -8.31
CA ALA A 11 -4.68 11.08 -8.88
C ALA A 11 -4.92 10.37 -10.22
N LEU A 12 -6.05 9.65 -10.35
CA LEU A 12 -6.43 8.99 -11.59
C LEU A 12 -6.86 9.97 -12.68
N ARG A 13 -7.54 11.06 -12.30
CA ARG A 13 -7.98 12.10 -13.25
C ARG A 13 -6.85 12.99 -13.77
N GLN A 14 -5.79 13.19 -12.99
CA GLN A 14 -4.70 14.13 -13.31
C GLN A 14 -3.55 13.54 -14.15
N ASN A 15 -3.73 12.39 -14.83
CA ASN A 15 -2.64 11.69 -15.54
C ASN A 15 -1.56 11.12 -14.60
N ASN A 16 -1.92 10.07 -13.86
CA ASN A 16 -1.21 8.79 -13.61
C ASN A 16 0.31 8.70 -13.33
N ARG A 17 1.08 9.78 -13.15
CA ARG A 17 2.55 9.72 -13.03
C ARG A 17 3.17 10.37 -11.81
N ASP A 18 2.36 10.92 -10.90
CA ASP A 18 2.89 11.48 -9.67
C ASP A 18 3.14 10.38 -8.63
N VAL A 19 4.35 9.82 -8.66
CA VAL A 19 4.85 8.79 -7.72
C VAL A 19 4.70 9.26 -6.26
N THR A 20 4.87 10.56 -6.01
CA THR A 20 4.76 11.14 -4.68
C THR A 20 3.33 11.06 -4.17
N LEU A 21 2.35 11.34 -5.03
CA LEU A 21 0.93 11.20 -4.71
C LEU A 21 0.55 9.73 -4.49
N MET A 22 1.06 8.82 -5.32
CA MET A 22 0.82 7.38 -5.20
C MET A 22 1.35 6.81 -3.87
N LYS A 23 2.52 7.27 -3.43
CA LYS A 23 3.09 6.94 -2.12
C LYS A 23 2.18 7.40 -0.98
N LYS A 24 1.71 8.65 -1.02
CA LYS A 24 0.78 9.19 -0.03
C LYS A 24 -0.52 8.39 0.07
N ILE A 25 -1.04 7.91 -1.08
CA ILE A 25 -2.25 7.08 -1.13
C ILE A 25 -1.99 5.72 -0.46
N GLY A 26 -0.90 5.04 -0.82
CA GLY A 26 -0.58 3.76 -0.21
C GLY A 26 -0.25 3.89 1.29
N GLU A 27 0.45 4.94 1.72
CA GLU A 27 0.64 5.26 3.14
C GLU A 27 -0.69 5.51 3.87
N ALA A 28 -1.65 6.17 3.23
CA ALA A 28 -2.98 6.35 3.80
C ALA A 28 -3.69 5.01 4.00
N TYR A 29 -3.63 4.09 3.02
CA TYR A 29 -4.20 2.76 3.16
C TYR A 29 -3.54 1.95 4.28
N ILE A 30 -2.20 2.02 4.41
CA ILE A 30 -1.44 1.42 5.51
C ILE A 30 -1.93 1.95 6.86
N LYS A 31 -2.07 3.27 7.02
CA LYS A 31 -2.59 3.88 8.26
C LYS A 31 -4.01 3.42 8.59
N THR A 32 -4.84 3.20 7.57
CA THR A 32 -6.20 2.67 7.76
C THR A 32 -6.25 1.15 7.99
N HIS A 33 -5.11 0.48 8.15
CA HIS A 33 -5.00 -0.99 8.26
C HIS A 33 -5.56 -1.74 7.04
N ALA A 34 -5.77 -1.05 5.93
CA ALA A 34 -6.29 -1.60 4.68
C ALA A 34 -5.13 -2.11 3.79
N TYR A 35 -4.27 -2.94 4.38
CA TYR A 35 -3.03 -3.39 3.78
C TYR A 35 -3.22 -4.15 2.46
N ASN A 36 -4.24 -5.00 2.38
CA ASN A 36 -4.58 -5.75 1.16
C ASN A 36 -4.95 -4.83 -0.02
N LYS A 37 -5.61 -3.70 0.25
CA LYS A 37 -5.94 -2.70 -0.78
C LYS A 37 -4.69 -1.94 -1.21
N ALA A 38 -3.83 -1.58 -0.24
CA ALA A 38 -2.55 -0.92 -0.53
C ALA A 38 -1.65 -1.77 -1.45
N ILE A 39 -1.52 -3.08 -1.18
CA ILE A 39 -0.72 -4.00 -2.01
C ILE A 39 -1.25 -4.06 -3.43
N LYS A 40 -2.53 -4.39 -3.61
CA LYS A 40 -3.13 -4.50 -4.95
C LYS A 40 -2.97 -3.21 -5.76
N TYR A 41 -3.06 -2.07 -5.07
CA TYR A 41 -2.89 -0.76 -5.69
C TYR A 41 -1.45 -0.51 -6.13
N TYR A 42 -0.47 -0.75 -5.25
CA TYR A 42 0.94 -0.64 -5.61
C TYR A 42 1.33 -1.60 -6.73
N GLU A 43 0.79 -2.83 -6.75
CA GLU A 43 1.02 -3.78 -7.84
C GLU A 43 0.46 -3.30 -9.18
N ALA A 44 -0.76 -2.76 -9.20
CA ALA A 44 -1.36 -2.23 -10.43
C ALA A 44 -0.53 -1.06 -11.01
N ILE A 45 -0.01 -0.20 -10.13
CA ILE A 45 0.86 0.90 -10.53
C ILE A 45 2.21 0.40 -11.03
N VAL A 46 2.88 -0.48 -10.28
CA VAL A 46 4.21 -1.02 -10.68
C VAL A 46 4.12 -1.77 -12.02
N LYS A 47 2.97 -2.38 -12.33
CA LYS A 47 2.69 -2.98 -13.64
C LYS A 47 2.52 -1.95 -14.76
N ALA A 48 1.89 -0.81 -14.47
CA ALA A 48 1.68 0.26 -15.44
C ALA A 48 2.96 1.08 -15.68
N GLU A 49 3.71 1.39 -14.62
CA GLU A 49 4.95 2.15 -14.64
C GLU A 49 5.96 1.48 -13.69
N PRO A 50 6.98 0.78 -14.22
CA PRO A 50 7.98 0.10 -13.41
C PRO A 50 8.93 1.11 -12.75
N GLN A 51 8.50 1.67 -11.62
CA GLN A 51 9.28 2.56 -10.77
C GLN A 51 9.99 1.78 -9.65
N SER A 52 11.30 1.98 -9.51
CA SER A 52 12.11 1.31 -8.49
C SER A 52 11.69 1.66 -7.06
N GLU A 53 11.30 2.91 -6.80
CA GLU A 53 10.91 3.35 -5.45
C GLU A 53 9.59 2.71 -4.98
N LEU A 54 8.60 2.61 -5.88
CA LEU A 54 7.32 1.95 -5.59
C LEU A 54 7.51 0.46 -5.27
N ARG A 55 8.44 -0.22 -5.94
CA ARG A 55 8.79 -1.62 -5.64
C ARG A 55 9.40 -1.76 -4.24
N ILE A 56 10.26 -0.83 -3.83
CA ILE A 56 10.86 -0.82 -2.49
C ILE A 56 9.77 -0.65 -1.43
N ASN A 57 8.85 0.30 -1.62
CA ASN A 57 7.74 0.54 -0.69
C ASN A 57 6.79 -0.66 -0.61
N LEU A 58 6.53 -1.34 -1.74
CA LEU A 58 5.73 -2.56 -1.78
C LEU A 58 6.41 -3.72 -1.02
N ALA A 59 7.72 -3.88 -1.19
CA ALA A 59 8.49 -4.92 -0.49
C ALA A 59 8.54 -4.70 1.03
N ASP A 60 8.72 -3.46 1.49
CA ASP A 60 8.67 -3.10 2.91
C ASP A 60 7.28 -3.41 3.50
N LEU A 61 6.22 -3.04 2.77
CA LEU A 61 4.84 -3.29 3.18
C LEU A 61 4.53 -4.79 3.30
N LEU A 62 4.91 -5.59 2.30
CA LEU A 62 4.73 -7.05 2.31
C LEU A 62 5.51 -7.70 3.45
N SER A 63 6.73 -7.23 3.73
CA SER A 63 7.55 -7.74 4.84
C SER A 63 6.89 -7.47 6.18
N LYS A 64 6.35 -6.25 6.38
CA LYS A 64 5.59 -5.89 7.59
C LYS A 64 4.34 -6.75 7.76
N LEU A 65 3.58 -7.00 6.71
CA LEU A 65 2.40 -7.87 6.77
C LEU A 65 2.74 -9.29 7.18
N ASN A 66 3.75 -9.87 6.54
CA ASN A 66 4.21 -11.21 6.89
C ASN A 66 4.69 -11.30 8.34
N GLN A 67 5.33 -10.24 8.86
CA GLN A 67 5.72 -10.16 10.28
C GLN A 67 4.52 -10.06 11.21
N ILE A 68 3.51 -9.25 10.88
CA ILE A 68 2.27 -9.11 11.65
C ILE A 68 1.53 -10.44 11.69
N GLU A 69 1.40 -11.13 10.56
CA GLU A 69 0.76 -12.45 10.48
C GLU A 69 1.50 -13.50 11.32
N GLN A 70 2.84 -13.53 11.25
CA GLN A 70 3.64 -14.41 12.08
C GLN A 70 3.51 -14.07 13.58
N ALA A 71 3.52 -12.79 13.94
CA ALA A 71 3.32 -12.34 15.32
C ALA A 71 1.95 -12.76 15.85
N GLN A 72 0.88 -12.59 15.06
CA GLN A 72 -0.47 -13.03 15.42
C GLN A 72 -0.58 -14.55 15.56
N LYS A 73 0.12 -15.31 14.70
CA LYS A 73 0.17 -16.77 14.78
C LYS A 73 0.88 -17.24 16.04
N ASN A 74 2.04 -16.66 16.38
CA ASN A 74 2.77 -17.00 17.59
C ASN A 74 2.02 -16.58 18.87
N SER A 75 1.34 -15.43 18.88
CA SER A 75 0.57 -14.99 20.05
C SER A 75 -0.63 -15.90 20.34
N ARG A 76 -1.26 -16.48 19.30
CA ARG A 76 -2.37 -17.43 19.46
C ARG A 76 -1.93 -18.82 19.90
N ALA A 77 -0.67 -19.20 19.68
CA ALA A 77 -0.14 -20.49 20.09
C ALA A 77 0.26 -20.56 21.58
N ILE A 78 0.29 -19.43 22.27
CA ILE A 78 0.74 -19.30 23.68
C ILE A 78 -0.47 -19.11 24.65
N THR A 79 -1.70 -19.09 24.14
CA THR A 79 -2.94 -19.11 24.96
C THR A 79 -3.58 -20.48 24.88
#